data_AF-A0A5J4NVK9-F1
#
_entry.id   AF-A0A5J4NVK9-F1
#
_cell.length_a   1.000
_cell.length_b   1.000
_cell.length_c   1.000
_cell.angle_alpha   90.00
_cell.angle_beta   90.00
_cell.angle_gamma   90.00
#
_symmetry.space_group_name_H-M   'P 1'
#
loop_
_entity.id
_entity.type
_entity.pdbx_description
1 polymer ?
#
loop_
_entity_poly.entity_id
_entity_poly.type
_entity_poly.pdbx_seq_one_letter_code
_entity_poly.pdbx_strand_id
1 'polypeptide(L)'
;MLRPIALGSSLSIYRVLHVPRCSGRYMPPGCLFLPHHERFDENCEPRPPLHPETPRFKDALNTGAAPKGRIADKRPHRVVCLPNRVYWWCSCGHSNSQPFCDGQHIRIIGPTPHFHINKVQFKPVRMTFKEKTEVWWCTCKQTNEPPYCDGSHNCSEVQSAVKY
;
A
#
# COMPACT_ATOMS: atom_id res chain seq x y z
N MET A 1 -38.53 58.86 29.96
CA MET A 1 -37.80 57.95 29.04
C MET A 1 -38.10 56.53 29.44
N LEU A 2 -38.97 55.86 28.69
CA LEU A 2 -39.36 54.47 28.92
C LEU A 2 -38.30 53.56 28.28
N ARG A 3 -37.71 52.66 29.06
CA ARG A 3 -36.99 51.49 28.55
C ARG A 3 -37.77 50.22 28.91
N PRO A 4 -38.04 49.33 27.94
CA PRO A 4 -38.81 48.10 28.14
C PRO A 4 -37.89 46.90 28.38
N ILE A 5 -38.32 45.90 29.15
CA ILE A 5 -37.91 44.50 28.93
C ILE A 5 -39.10 43.60 29.32
N ALA A 6 -39.83 43.14 28.31
CA ALA A 6 -40.73 41.99 28.40
C ALA A 6 -40.28 40.98 27.36
N LEU A 7 -39.69 39.87 27.80
CA LEU A 7 -39.41 38.63 27.06
C LEU A 7 -39.12 37.59 28.15
N GLY A 8 -39.71 36.41 28.23
CA GLY A 8 -40.58 35.66 27.34
C GLY A 8 -40.49 34.20 27.81
N SER A 9 -41.58 33.45 27.70
CA SER A 9 -41.52 31.99 27.80
C SER A 9 -42.64 31.41 26.94
N SER A 10 -42.41 31.44 25.63
CA SER A 10 -43.19 30.69 24.65
C SER A 10 -42.74 29.23 24.70
N LEU A 11 -43.64 28.36 25.16
CA LEU A 11 -43.47 26.91 25.15
C LEU A 11 -43.45 26.41 23.70
N SER A 12 -42.27 26.00 23.22
CA SER A 12 -42.15 25.33 21.93
C SER A 12 -42.45 23.84 22.09
N ILE A 13 -43.64 23.44 21.63
CA ILE A 13 -44.07 22.05 21.51
C ILE A 13 -43.28 21.42 20.35
N TYR A 14 -42.16 20.78 20.65
CA TYR A 14 -41.48 19.94 19.67
C TYR A 14 -42.28 18.65 19.47
N ARG A 15 -42.92 18.53 18.30
CA ARG A 15 -43.50 17.28 17.81
C ARG A 15 -42.40 16.21 17.74
N VAL A 16 -42.47 15.22 18.62
CA VAL A 16 -41.66 14.00 18.56
C VAL A 16 -42.15 13.20 17.35
N LEU A 17 -41.39 13.20 16.26
CA LEU A 17 -41.60 12.27 15.16
C LEU A 17 -41.27 10.86 15.66
N HIS A 18 -42.29 10.02 15.75
CA HIS A 18 -42.16 8.60 16.08
C HIS A 18 -41.51 7.90 14.87
N VAL A 19 -40.19 7.73 14.90
CA VAL A 19 -39.49 6.90 13.93
C VAL A 19 -39.80 5.44 14.28
N PRO A 20 -40.38 4.64 13.36
CA PRO A 20 -40.61 3.22 13.63
C PRO A 20 -39.27 2.54 13.89
N ARG A 21 -39.19 1.80 15.01
CA ARG A 21 -38.07 0.90 15.31
C ARG A 21 -38.05 -0.23 14.30
N CYS A 22 -37.46 0.01 13.13
CA CYS A 22 -37.01 -1.06 12.26
C CYS A 22 -35.86 -1.75 12.97
N SER A 23 -36.05 -3.00 13.40
CA SER A 23 -35.03 -3.88 13.99
C SER A 23 -33.97 -4.35 12.98
N GLY A 24 -33.71 -3.56 11.95
CA GLY A 24 -32.57 -3.73 11.07
C GLY A 24 -31.34 -3.09 11.70
N ARG A 25 -30.22 -3.80 11.77
CA ARG A 25 -28.93 -3.20 12.15
C ARG A 25 -28.67 -2.03 11.21
N TYR A 26 -28.58 -0.83 11.75
CA TYR A 26 -28.15 0.36 11.02
C TYR A 26 -26.78 0.06 10.40
N MET A 27 -26.74 -0.13 9.08
CA MET A 27 -25.49 -0.27 8.34
C MET A 27 -25.06 1.12 7.89
N PRO A 28 -23.87 1.60 8.27
CA PRO A 28 -23.40 2.91 7.84
C PRO A 28 -23.27 2.94 6.31
N PRO A 29 -23.60 4.06 5.65
CA PRO A 29 -23.45 4.20 4.22
C PRO A 29 -21.98 4.02 3.84
N GLY A 30 -21.69 2.96 3.08
CA GLY A 30 -20.32 2.51 2.75
C GLY A 30 -20.09 1.01 2.96
N CYS A 31 -20.92 0.34 3.79
CA CYS A 31 -20.96 -1.12 3.88
C CYS A 31 -21.77 -1.71 2.72
N LEU A 32 -21.25 -1.62 1.50
CA LEU A 32 -21.84 -2.33 0.36
C LEU A 32 -21.77 -3.84 0.62
N PHE A 33 -22.92 -4.51 0.46
CA PHE A 33 -23.06 -5.95 0.61
C PHE A 33 -22.17 -6.65 -0.43
N LEU A 34 -21.02 -7.15 -0.01
CA LEU A 34 -20.17 -7.99 -0.87
C LEU A 34 -21.02 -9.18 -1.33
N PRO A 35 -21.14 -9.43 -2.64
CA PRO A 35 -21.96 -10.52 -3.16
C PRO A 35 -21.47 -11.88 -2.63
N HIS A 36 -22.38 -12.85 -2.51
CA HIS A 36 -22.13 -14.13 -1.82
C HIS A 36 -20.86 -14.85 -2.31
N HIS A 37 -20.57 -14.81 -3.62
CA HIS A 37 -19.38 -15.41 -4.22
C HIS A 37 -18.05 -14.80 -3.77
N GLU A 38 -18.06 -13.54 -3.31
CA GLU A 38 -16.88 -12.85 -2.79
C GLU A 38 -16.62 -13.20 -1.31
N ARG A 39 -17.63 -13.72 -0.60
CA ARG A 39 -17.55 -14.03 0.83
C ARG A 39 -17.33 -15.51 1.13
N PHE A 40 -17.88 -16.39 0.29
CA PHE A 40 -17.88 -17.84 0.51
C PHE A 40 -17.34 -18.60 -0.71
N ASP A 41 -16.70 -19.74 -0.49
CA ASP A 41 -16.25 -20.65 -1.55
C ASP A 41 -17.37 -21.62 -1.99
N GLU A 42 -17.08 -22.52 -2.93
CA GLU A 42 -18.04 -23.53 -3.43
C GLU A 42 -18.53 -24.50 -2.34
N ASN A 43 -17.82 -24.55 -1.21
CA ASN A 43 -18.16 -25.36 -0.04
C ASN A 43 -18.86 -24.55 1.07
N CYS A 44 -19.29 -23.31 0.79
CA CYS A 44 -19.88 -22.37 1.75
C CYS A 44 -18.97 -21.97 2.93
N GLU A 45 -17.66 -22.19 2.83
CA GLU A 45 -16.70 -21.77 3.85
C GLU A 45 -16.32 -20.29 3.66
N PRO A 46 -16.14 -19.50 4.75
CA PRO A 46 -15.68 -18.13 4.64
C PRO A 46 -14.33 -18.09 3.92
N ARG A 47 -14.25 -17.37 2.80
CA ARG A 47 -12.97 -17.18 2.10
C ARG A 47 -12.01 -16.46 3.05
N PRO A 48 -10.77 -16.94 3.22
CA PRO A 48 -9.78 -16.21 3.99
C PRO A 48 -9.61 -14.81 3.37
N PRO A 49 -9.39 -13.76 4.18
CA PRO A 49 -9.11 -12.44 3.65
C PRO A 49 -7.95 -12.55 2.66
N LEU A 50 -8.14 -11.97 1.47
CA LEU A 50 -7.10 -11.90 0.46
C LEU A 50 -5.82 -11.42 1.14
N HIS A 51 -4.72 -12.16 0.98
CA HIS A 51 -3.43 -11.71 1.45
C HIS A 51 -3.21 -10.30 0.90
N PRO A 52 -2.72 -9.33 1.68
CA PRO A 52 -2.49 -7.96 1.19
C PRO A 52 -1.63 -7.89 -0.09
N GLU A 53 -1.00 -9.01 -0.47
CA GLU A 53 -0.13 -9.16 -1.64
C GLU A 53 -0.79 -9.75 -2.91
N THR A 54 -2.12 -9.98 -2.96
CA THR A 54 -2.78 -10.33 -4.24
C THR A 54 -3.08 -9.06 -5.07
N PRO A 55 -2.51 -8.92 -6.28
CA PRO A 55 -2.32 -7.62 -6.93
C PRO A 55 -3.60 -7.10 -7.60
N ARG A 56 -3.97 -5.86 -7.27
CA ARG A 56 -4.74 -5.01 -8.17
C ARG A 56 -3.84 -4.70 -9.37
N PHE A 57 -3.97 -5.48 -10.43
CA PHE A 57 -3.34 -5.16 -11.71
C PHE A 57 -3.67 -3.70 -12.08
N LYS A 58 -2.63 -2.88 -12.23
CA LYS A 58 -2.76 -1.52 -12.74
C LYS A 58 -2.16 -1.52 -14.14
N ASP A 59 -2.98 -1.22 -15.13
CA ASP A 59 -2.57 -1.18 -16.54
C ASP A 59 -1.53 -0.09 -16.84
N ALA A 60 -1.46 0.96 -16.01
CA ALA A 60 -0.59 2.11 -16.21
C ALA A 60 0.42 2.29 -15.08
N LEU A 61 1.69 2.53 -15.43
CA LEU A 61 2.71 2.96 -14.49
C LEU A 61 2.40 4.39 -14.01
N ASN A 62 2.48 4.59 -12.70
CA ASN A 62 2.22 5.90 -12.11
C ASN A 62 3.43 6.83 -12.35
N THR A 63 3.32 7.74 -13.32
CA THR A 63 4.37 8.70 -13.73
C THR A 63 4.49 9.91 -12.78
N GLY A 64 3.53 10.09 -11.87
CA GLY A 64 3.51 11.20 -10.90
C GLY A 64 4.16 10.91 -9.54
N ALA A 65 4.86 9.77 -9.39
CA ALA A 65 5.37 9.31 -8.10
C ALA A 65 6.88 9.57 -7.91
N ALA A 66 7.34 9.35 -6.67
CA ALA A 66 8.73 9.41 -6.22
C ALA A 66 9.74 8.81 -7.23
N PRO A 67 11.00 9.28 -7.26
CA PRO A 67 12.02 8.81 -8.19
C PRO A 67 12.17 7.28 -8.08
N LYS A 68 11.85 6.59 -9.17
CA LYS A 68 11.89 5.13 -9.25
C LYS A 68 13.28 4.64 -9.64
N GLY A 69 13.65 3.46 -9.13
CA GLY A 69 14.95 2.85 -9.39
C GLY A 69 15.06 2.24 -10.78
N ARG A 70 16.27 1.77 -11.14
CA ARG A 70 16.48 0.98 -12.35
C ARG A 70 15.73 -0.35 -12.23
N ILE A 71 15.18 -0.83 -13.34
CA ILE A 71 14.57 -2.16 -13.41
C ILE A 71 15.71 -3.20 -13.36
N ALA A 72 15.75 -4.02 -12.31
CA ALA A 72 16.69 -5.13 -12.19
C ALA A 72 16.13 -6.38 -12.89
N ASP A 73 14.98 -6.86 -12.42
CA ASP A 73 14.30 -8.04 -12.98
C ASP A 73 12.79 -7.84 -13.04
N LYS A 74 12.14 -8.57 -13.95
CA LYS A 74 10.69 -8.59 -14.13
C LYS A 74 9.96 -9.51 -13.16
N ARG A 75 10.63 -10.54 -12.64
CA ARG A 75 10.01 -11.59 -11.83
C ARG A 75 10.16 -11.27 -10.35
N PRO A 76 9.06 -11.22 -9.57
CA PRO A 76 9.17 -11.01 -8.13
C PRO A 76 9.93 -12.17 -7.46
N HIS A 77 10.63 -11.86 -6.38
CA HIS A 77 11.45 -12.83 -5.66
C HIS A 77 10.73 -13.31 -4.39
N ARG A 78 10.41 -14.60 -4.33
CA ARG A 78 9.78 -15.23 -3.15
C ARG A 78 10.83 -15.51 -2.09
N VAL A 79 10.65 -14.96 -0.89
CA VAL A 79 11.54 -15.20 0.25
C VAL A 79 10.72 -15.60 1.48
N VAL A 80 11.21 -16.62 2.19
CA VAL A 80 10.72 -16.97 3.52
C VAL A 80 11.44 -16.09 4.55
N CYS A 81 10.71 -15.13 5.10
CA CYS A 81 11.19 -14.21 6.11
C CYS A 81 11.08 -14.83 7.50
N LEU A 82 12.22 -14.99 8.17
CA LEU A 82 12.29 -15.43 9.56
C LEU A 82 11.97 -14.29 10.55
N PRO A 83 11.38 -14.61 11.72
CA PRO A 83 11.08 -13.63 12.75
C PRO A 83 12.35 -13.01 13.33
N ASN A 84 12.26 -11.77 13.80
CA ASN A 84 13.35 -10.99 14.43
C ASN A 84 14.60 -10.78 13.56
N ARG A 85 14.52 -11.04 12.24
CA ARG A 85 15.58 -10.68 11.29
C ARG A 85 15.27 -9.35 10.61
N VAL A 86 16.33 -8.61 10.32
CA VAL A 86 16.27 -7.35 9.59
C VAL A 86 16.59 -7.61 8.12
N TYR A 87 15.69 -7.19 7.25
CA TYR A 87 15.86 -7.25 5.80
C TYR A 87 16.00 -5.85 5.24
N TRP A 88 16.96 -5.66 4.33
CA TRP A 88 17.22 -4.39 3.66
C TRP A 88 16.90 -4.52 2.19
N TRP A 89 15.77 -3.98 1.77
CA TRP A 89 15.36 -4.03 0.37
C TRP A 89 16.02 -2.95 -0.46
N CYS A 90 16.49 -3.34 -1.65
CA CYS A 90 17.11 -2.44 -2.60
C CYS A 90 16.05 -1.58 -3.31
N SER A 91 16.14 -0.26 -3.20
CA SER A 91 15.31 0.70 -3.94
C SER A 91 15.96 1.21 -5.23
N CYS A 92 17.30 1.12 -5.36
CA CYS A 92 18.03 1.68 -6.51
C CYS A 92 18.03 0.79 -7.77
N GLY A 93 17.88 -0.53 -7.62
CA GLY A 93 17.90 -1.49 -8.74
C GLY A 93 19.29 -1.89 -9.23
N HIS A 94 20.37 -1.49 -8.54
CA HIS A 94 21.75 -1.80 -8.92
C HIS A 94 22.48 -2.76 -7.97
N SER A 95 21.77 -3.33 -6.99
CA SER A 95 22.33 -4.38 -6.15
C SER A 95 22.61 -5.63 -6.97
N ASN A 96 23.67 -6.35 -6.64
CA ASN A 96 23.99 -7.64 -7.25
C ASN A 96 23.22 -8.77 -6.53
N SER A 97 22.91 -8.61 -5.24
CA SER A 97 22.12 -9.54 -4.41
C SER A 97 20.62 -9.22 -4.40
N GLN A 98 20.03 -8.93 -5.56
CA GLN A 98 18.58 -8.68 -5.63
C GLN A 98 17.80 -9.83 -4.96
N PRO A 99 16.80 -9.54 -4.10
CA PRO A 99 16.14 -8.24 -3.88
C PRO A 99 16.77 -7.35 -2.78
N PHE A 100 17.83 -7.82 -2.14
CA PHE A 100 18.46 -7.14 -1.00
C PHE A 100 19.48 -6.09 -1.43
N CYS A 101 19.85 -5.22 -0.49
CA CYS A 101 20.76 -4.11 -0.72
C CYS A 101 22.21 -4.43 -0.30
N ASP A 102 23.15 -4.33 -1.26
CA ASP A 102 24.61 -4.52 -1.04
C ASP A 102 25.38 -3.22 -0.74
N GLY A 103 24.69 -2.08 -0.59
CA GLY A 103 25.36 -0.78 -0.41
C GLY A 103 25.82 -0.11 -1.72
N GLN A 104 25.61 -0.74 -2.88
CA GLN A 104 25.90 -0.15 -4.19
C GLN A 104 25.14 1.17 -4.45
N HIS A 105 24.00 1.37 -3.77
CA HIS A 105 23.24 2.62 -3.84
C HIS A 105 24.06 3.86 -3.43
N ILE A 106 25.10 3.71 -2.61
CA ILE A 106 25.97 4.81 -2.20
C ILE A 106 26.95 5.18 -3.33
N ARG A 107 27.47 4.17 -4.05
CA ARG A 107 28.51 4.33 -5.07
C ARG A 107 27.99 4.90 -6.38
N ILE A 108 26.70 4.72 -6.65
CA ILE A 108 26.07 5.10 -7.92
C ILE A 108 25.56 6.55 -7.89
N ILE A 109 25.48 7.14 -6.69
CA ILE A 109 25.04 8.50 -6.48
C ILE A 109 26.26 9.43 -6.30
N GLY A 110 27.02 9.62 -7.38
CA GLY A 110 28.05 10.67 -7.50
C GLY A 110 29.36 10.23 -8.20
N PRO A 111 29.82 10.94 -9.25
CA PRO A 111 31.10 10.68 -9.92
C PRO A 111 32.29 11.52 -9.40
N THR A 112 32.12 12.37 -8.39
CA THR A 112 33.19 13.25 -7.87
C THR A 112 33.54 12.94 -6.40
N PRO A 113 34.85 12.83 -6.06
CA PRO A 113 35.31 12.47 -4.72
C PRO A 113 35.24 13.60 -3.68
N HIS A 114 34.77 14.79 -4.07
CA HIS A 114 34.62 15.93 -3.17
C HIS A 114 33.14 16.36 -3.09
N PHE A 115 32.50 15.95 -1.99
CA PHE A 115 31.43 16.70 -1.34
C PHE A 115 30.11 16.85 -2.12
N HIS A 116 29.22 15.85 -2.01
CA HIS A 116 27.76 15.94 -1.75
C HIS A 116 27.17 14.53 -1.89
N ILE A 117 27.44 13.71 -0.88
CA ILE A 117 27.11 12.28 -0.81
C ILE A 117 25.65 12.12 -0.36
N ASN A 118 24.92 11.25 -1.07
CA ASN A 118 23.52 10.84 -0.88
C ASN A 118 22.45 11.78 -1.48
N LYS A 119 22.00 11.47 -2.71
CA LYS A 119 20.58 11.67 -3.02
C LYS A 119 19.80 10.76 -2.07
N VAL A 120 19.16 11.37 -1.07
CA VAL A 120 18.28 10.72 -0.07
C VAL A 120 17.18 9.84 -0.70
N GLN A 121 16.94 10.02 -2.00
CA GLN A 121 15.92 9.40 -2.82
C GLN A 121 16.01 7.86 -2.91
N PHE A 122 17.21 7.27 -2.86
CA PHE A 122 17.40 5.81 -3.02
C PHE A 122 17.92 5.09 -1.78
N LYS A 123 17.42 5.48 -0.60
CA LYS A 123 17.71 4.76 0.64
C LYS A 123 17.05 3.36 0.61
N PRO A 124 17.74 2.31 1.08
CA PRO A 124 17.14 0.99 1.21
C PRO A 124 16.03 0.99 2.27
N VAL A 125 15.01 0.15 2.07
CA VAL A 125 13.87 0.04 2.99
C VAL A 125 14.16 -1.05 4.02
N ARG A 126 14.08 -0.71 5.30
CA ARG A 126 14.26 -1.64 6.43
C ARG A 126 12.96 -2.33 6.76
N MET A 127 12.97 -3.66 6.80
CA MET A 127 11.83 -4.48 7.20
C MET A 127 12.20 -5.44 8.32
N THR A 128 11.25 -5.68 9.21
CA THR A 128 11.36 -6.66 10.30
C THR A 128 10.04 -7.40 10.44
N PHE A 129 10.10 -8.72 10.56
CA PHE A 129 8.93 -9.58 10.70
C PHE A 129 8.86 -10.14 12.12
N LYS A 130 7.65 -10.21 12.68
CA LYS A 130 7.40 -10.79 14.02
C LYS A 130 7.25 -12.31 13.97
N GLU A 131 6.74 -12.82 12.86
CA GLU A 131 6.45 -14.23 12.62
C GLU A 131 7.14 -14.69 11.34
N LYS A 132 7.18 -16.01 11.13
CA LYS A 132 7.70 -16.59 9.90
C LYS A 132 6.67 -16.37 8.79
N THR A 133 6.98 -15.50 7.83
CA THR A 133 6.09 -15.18 6.71
C THR A 133 6.76 -15.43 5.38
N GLU A 134 5.97 -15.82 4.38
CA GLU A 134 6.43 -15.90 2.99
C GLU A 134 6.01 -14.63 2.27
N VAL A 135 6.98 -13.93 1.66
CA VAL A 135 6.78 -12.60 1.09
C VAL A 135 7.33 -12.55 -0.33
N TRP A 136 6.59 -11.86 -1.21
CA TRP A 136 7.04 -11.55 -2.56
C TRP A 136 7.66 -10.17 -2.65
N TRP A 137 8.98 -10.14 -2.80
CA TRP A 137 9.75 -8.91 -2.90
C TRP A 137 9.78 -8.38 -4.33
N CYS A 138 9.61 -7.06 -4.47
CA CYS A 138 9.70 -6.40 -5.75
C CYS A 138 11.15 -6.32 -6.27
N THR A 139 11.36 -6.77 -7.50
CA THR A 139 12.64 -6.68 -8.22
C THR A 139 12.64 -5.60 -9.30
N CYS A 140 11.47 -5.23 -9.86
CA CYS A 140 11.38 -4.24 -10.93
C CYS A 140 11.57 -2.80 -10.44
N LYS A 141 11.40 -2.56 -9.13
CA LYS A 141 11.50 -1.25 -8.45
C LYS A 141 10.48 -0.21 -8.94
N GLN A 142 9.47 -0.65 -9.69
CA GLN A 142 8.37 0.19 -10.17
C GLN A 142 7.11 0.09 -9.30
N THR A 143 7.16 -0.70 -8.21
CA THR A 143 6.05 -0.88 -7.26
C THR A 143 5.64 0.44 -6.62
N ASN A 144 4.34 0.61 -6.40
CA ASN A 144 3.79 1.72 -5.63
C ASN A 144 3.81 1.42 -4.12
N GLU A 145 3.94 0.15 -3.73
CA GLU A 145 3.99 -0.31 -2.35
C GLU A 145 5.33 -0.99 -2.07
N PRO A 146 6.45 -0.23 -2.01
CA PRO A 146 7.73 -0.79 -1.63
C PRO A 146 7.64 -1.31 -0.19
N PRO A 147 8.14 -2.52 0.10
CA PRO A 147 9.02 -3.35 -0.73
C PRO A 147 8.33 -4.52 -1.47
N TYR A 148 7.01 -4.62 -1.35
CA TYR A 148 6.21 -5.71 -1.86
C TYR A 148 5.94 -5.59 -3.37
N CYS A 149 5.61 -6.72 -3.99
CA CYS A 149 5.20 -6.75 -5.38
C CYS A 149 3.70 -6.41 -5.52
N ASP A 150 3.39 -5.36 -6.26
CA ASP A 150 2.01 -4.91 -6.54
C ASP A 150 1.52 -5.33 -7.95
N GLY A 151 2.30 -6.13 -8.68
CA GLY A 151 2.01 -6.49 -10.07
C GLY A 151 2.42 -5.46 -11.11
N SER A 152 3.01 -4.32 -10.74
CA SER A 152 3.53 -3.30 -11.69
C SER A 152 4.61 -3.83 -12.64
N HIS A 153 5.17 -5.01 -12.36
CA HIS A 153 6.10 -5.66 -13.27
C HIS A 153 5.46 -6.16 -14.58
N ASN A 154 4.13 -6.30 -14.63
CA ASN A 154 3.42 -6.73 -15.83
C ASN A 154 3.20 -5.60 -16.85
N CYS A 155 3.47 -4.35 -16.48
CA CYS A 155 3.39 -3.23 -17.42
C CYS A 155 4.34 -3.44 -18.61
N SER A 156 3.90 -3.07 -19.81
CA SER A 156 4.63 -3.23 -21.06
C SER A 156 6.02 -2.57 -21.04
N GLU A 157 6.17 -1.44 -20.36
CA GLU A 157 7.45 -0.74 -20.17
C GLU A 157 8.46 -1.59 -19.38
N VAL A 158 8.02 -2.23 -18.29
CA VAL A 158 8.88 -3.12 -17.50
C VAL A 158 9.21 -4.39 -18.27
N GLN A 159 8.24 -4.91 -19.02
CA GLN A 159 8.41 -6.09 -19.84
C GLN A 159 9.34 -5.85 -21.05
N SER A 160 9.44 -4.63 -21.55
CA SER A 160 10.35 -4.31 -22.65
C SER A 160 11.78 -3.99 -22.17
N ALA A 161 11.95 -3.51 -20.93
CA ALA A 161 13.23 -3.05 -20.40
C ALA A 161 14.30 -4.15 -20.18
N VAL A 162 13.90 -5.39 -19.87
CA VAL A 162 14.84 -6.52 -19.66
C VAL A 162 14.61 -7.55 -20.76
N LYS A 163 15.52 -7.65 -21.73
CA LYS A 163 15.51 -8.73 -22.72
C LYS A 163 16.41 -9.86 -22.22
N TYR A 164 15.88 -11.08 -22.20
CA TYR A 164 16.66 -12.30 -21.95
C TYR A 164 17.19 -12.84 -23.27
#